data_AF-W9BVJ1-F1
#
_entry.id   AF-W9BVJ1-F1
#
_cell.length_a   1.000
_cell.length_b   1.000
_cell.length_c   1.000
_cell.angle_alpha   90.00
_cell.angle_beta   90.00
_cell.angle_gamma   90.00
#
_symmetry.space_group_name_H-M   'P 1'
#
loop_
_entity.id
_entity.type
_entity.pdbx_description
1 polymer ?
#
loop_
_entity_poly.entity_id
_entity_poly.type
_entity_poly.pdbx_seq_one_letter_code
_entity_poly.pdbx_strand_id
1 'polypeptide(L)'
;MTWVLRLAIAATVLAAPIAAIAGPFSKYESRQLEHDYQSRANMYDVERCIIDVDGWPPPLVFRQPDKPDRVTIIWTEDMGAGGRLDLIQRDAMLEVRGWSRVPKAITTCAPPIN
;
A
#
# COMPACT_ATOMS: atom_id res chain seq x y z
N MET A 1 11.75 -42.44 -52.45
CA MET A 1 12.23 -41.05 -52.29
C MET A 1 11.19 -40.28 -51.49
N THR A 2 11.65 -39.62 -50.43
CA THR A 2 11.02 -38.55 -49.61
C THR A 2 9.70 -38.85 -48.91
N TRP A 3 9.85 -39.41 -47.71
CA TRP A 3 8.91 -39.37 -46.60
C TRP A 3 8.95 -38.00 -45.90
N VAL A 4 7.76 -37.53 -45.48
CA VAL A 4 7.53 -36.70 -44.28
C VAL A 4 8.00 -35.23 -44.38
N LEU A 5 7.12 -34.35 -44.85
CA LEU A 5 7.18 -32.92 -44.51
C LEU A 5 6.41 -32.71 -43.19
N ARG A 6 7.15 -32.59 -42.09
CA ARG A 6 6.62 -32.38 -40.74
C ARG A 6 6.03 -30.98 -40.63
N LEU A 7 4.78 -30.91 -40.17
CA LEU A 7 4.15 -29.71 -39.61
C LEU A 7 5.10 -29.03 -38.63
N ALA A 8 5.39 -27.75 -38.86
CA ALA A 8 5.93 -26.84 -37.86
C ALA A 8 5.03 -25.61 -37.79
N ILE A 9 3.83 -25.77 -37.21
CA ILE A 9 3.06 -24.63 -36.72
C ILE A 9 3.69 -24.28 -35.37
N ALA A 10 4.73 -23.44 -35.42
CA ALA A 10 5.32 -22.86 -34.24
C ALA A 10 4.26 -21.99 -33.56
N ALA A 11 3.80 -22.44 -32.40
CA ALA A 11 2.86 -21.73 -31.54
C ALA A 11 3.49 -20.42 -31.04
N THR A 12 3.32 -19.34 -31.78
CA THR A 12 3.51 -17.96 -31.32
C THR A 12 2.32 -17.53 -30.45
N VAL A 13 2.10 -18.24 -29.34
CA VAL A 13 1.36 -17.66 -28.20
C VAL A 13 2.38 -16.93 -27.35
N LEU A 14 2.94 -15.86 -27.90
CA LEU A 14 3.71 -14.90 -27.13
C LEU A 14 2.71 -14.18 -26.23
N ALA A 15 2.80 -14.52 -24.94
CA ALA A 15 2.14 -13.90 -23.82
C ALA A 15 1.88 -12.41 -24.08
N ALA A 16 0.61 -12.06 -24.34
CA ALA A 16 0.19 -10.69 -24.16
C ALA A 16 0.51 -10.36 -22.69
N PRO A 17 1.33 -9.33 -22.40
CA PRO A 17 1.49 -8.89 -21.03
C PRO A 17 0.08 -8.47 -20.62
N ILE A 18 -0.51 -9.25 -19.70
CA ILE A 18 -1.66 -8.78 -18.95
C ILE A 18 -1.11 -7.54 -18.28
N ALA A 19 -1.41 -6.36 -18.84
CA ALA A 19 -1.03 -5.10 -18.25
C ALA A 19 -1.53 -5.20 -16.83
N ALA A 20 -0.61 -5.23 -15.86
CA ALA A 20 -0.98 -5.20 -14.46
C ALA A 20 -1.80 -3.92 -14.33
N ILE A 21 -3.12 -4.07 -14.27
CA ILE A 21 -4.04 -2.94 -14.18
C ILE A 21 -3.67 -2.33 -12.84
N ALA A 22 -2.97 -1.21 -12.91
CA ALA A 22 -2.41 -0.56 -11.76
C ALA A 22 -3.61 -0.26 -10.84
N GLY A 23 -3.69 -1.00 -9.72
CA GLY A 23 -4.82 -0.92 -8.83
C GLY A 23 -4.97 0.49 -8.25
N PRO A 24 -6.09 0.85 -7.61
CA PRO A 24 -6.33 2.19 -7.08
C PRO A 24 -5.23 2.72 -6.12
N PHE A 25 -4.36 1.84 -5.61
CA PHE A 25 -3.21 2.17 -4.77
C PHE A 25 -1.91 2.50 -5.52
N SER A 26 -1.77 2.10 -6.78
CA SER A 26 -0.54 2.29 -7.57
C SER A 26 -0.19 3.77 -7.77
N LYS A 27 -1.20 4.65 -7.79
CA LYS A 27 -1.03 6.09 -7.94
C LYS A 27 -0.18 6.75 -6.84
N TYR A 28 0.00 6.08 -5.69
CA TYR A 28 0.84 6.57 -4.61
C TYR A 28 2.33 6.23 -4.82
N GLU A 29 2.64 5.23 -5.64
CA GLU A 29 4.02 4.78 -5.87
C GLU A 29 4.83 5.81 -6.67
N SER A 30 4.17 6.67 -7.44
CA SER A 30 4.80 7.81 -8.13
C SER A 30 4.91 9.07 -7.28
N ARG A 31 4.39 9.06 -6.04
CA ARG A 31 4.42 10.22 -5.14
C ARG A 31 5.59 10.12 -4.16
N GLN A 32 6.12 11.28 -3.76
CA GLN A 32 7.16 11.35 -2.73
C GLN A 32 6.59 10.89 -1.37
N LEU A 33 7.39 10.13 -0.61
CA LEU A 33 7.08 9.86 0.79
C LEU A 33 7.21 11.15 1.61
N GLU A 34 6.16 11.47 2.36
CA GLU A 34 6.14 12.58 3.32
C GLU A 34 6.52 12.10 4.73
N HIS A 35 6.25 10.82 5.00
CA HIS A 35 6.63 10.16 6.25
C HIS A 35 7.35 8.86 5.90
N ASP A 36 8.57 8.70 6.39
CA ASP A 36 9.32 7.44 6.34
C ASP A 36 10.18 7.35 7.60
N TYR A 37 9.66 6.66 8.61
CA TYR A 37 10.35 6.52 9.89
C TYR A 37 9.90 5.27 10.64
N GLN A 38 10.59 4.98 11.74
CA GLN A 38 10.21 3.90 12.64
C GLN A 38 9.68 4.43 13.96
N SER A 39 8.72 3.71 14.54
CA SER A 39 8.14 3.97 15.85
C SER A 39 8.20 2.72 16.73
N ARG A 40 8.20 2.92 18.07
CA ARG A 40 8.02 1.83 19.05
C ARG A 40 6.54 1.54 19.32
N ALA A 41 5.64 2.34 18.75
CA ALA A 41 4.21 2.15 18.93
C ALA A 41 3.75 0.85 18.28
N ASN A 42 2.72 0.22 18.85
CA ASN A 42 2.10 -0.96 18.27
C ASN A 42 1.19 -0.56 17.10
N MET A 43 1.24 -1.30 15.99
CA MET A 43 0.42 -1.04 14.80
C MET A 43 -1.08 -0.82 15.11
N TYR A 44 -1.67 -1.66 15.98
CA TYR A 44 -3.10 -1.61 16.29
C TYR A 44 -3.47 -0.40 17.16
N ASP A 45 -2.57 0.03 18.04
CA ASP A 45 -2.79 1.21 18.88
C ASP A 45 -2.66 2.49 18.06
N VAL A 46 -1.72 2.53 17.12
CA VAL A 46 -1.57 3.63 16.15
C VAL A 46 -2.83 3.75 15.29
N GLU A 47 -3.33 2.63 14.75
CA GLU A 47 -4.56 2.62 13.95
C GLU A 47 -5.76 3.16 14.72
N ARG A 48 -5.97 2.71 15.96
CA ARG A 48 -7.05 3.21 16.83
C ARG A 48 -6.90 4.71 17.08
N CYS A 49 -5.71 5.16 17.46
CA CYS A 49 -5.43 6.56 17.70
C CYS A 49 -5.73 7.43 16.47
N ILE A 50 -5.35 6.99 15.27
CA ILE A 50 -5.62 7.70 14.03
C ILE A 50 -7.13 7.82 13.78
N ILE A 51 -7.88 6.72 13.91
CA ILE A 51 -9.33 6.72 13.72
C ILE A 51 -10.02 7.64 14.72
N ASP A 52 -9.55 7.66 15.98
CA ASP A 52 -10.12 8.50 17.04
C ASP A 52 -9.83 9.99 16.83
N VAL A 53 -8.68 10.33 16.23
CA VAL A 53 -8.22 11.72 16.08
C VAL A 53 -8.66 12.37 14.77
N ASP A 54 -8.71 11.64 13.66
CA ASP A 54 -8.92 12.24 12.33
C ASP A 54 -10.37 12.65 12.02
N GLY A 55 -11.33 12.30 12.87
CA GLY A 55 -12.70 12.81 12.77
C GLY A 55 -13.43 12.37 11.49
N TRP A 56 -14.15 13.30 10.85
CA TRP A 56 -15.02 13.02 9.69
C TRP A 56 -14.53 13.71 8.40
N PRO A 57 -14.45 13.00 7.25
CA PRO A 57 -14.76 11.57 7.09
C PRO A 57 -13.66 10.66 7.68
N PRO A 58 -14.05 9.52 8.28
CA PRO A 58 -13.06 8.61 8.83
C PRO A 58 -12.22 7.99 7.72
N PRO A 59 -10.94 7.67 7.98
CA PRO A 59 -10.12 7.00 7.01
C PRO A 59 -10.59 5.56 6.76
N LEU A 60 -10.30 5.05 5.57
CA LEU A 60 -10.55 3.67 5.18
C LEU A 60 -9.36 2.79 5.56
N VAL A 61 -9.62 1.71 6.29
CA VAL A 61 -8.60 0.76 6.73
C VAL A 61 -8.64 -0.50 5.86
N PHE A 62 -7.53 -0.80 5.20
CA PHE A 62 -7.35 -1.97 4.36
C PHE A 62 -6.40 -2.97 5.02
N ARG A 63 -6.87 -4.21 5.16
CA ARG A 63 -6.10 -5.35 5.66
C ARG A 63 -6.01 -6.42 4.59
N GLN A 64 -4.84 -7.04 4.48
CA GLN A 64 -4.57 -8.12 3.55
C GLN A 64 -4.39 -9.42 4.35
N PRO A 65 -5.26 -10.44 4.17
CA PRO A 65 -5.14 -11.70 4.90
C PRO A 65 -3.78 -12.40 4.74
N ASP A 66 -3.13 -12.20 3.59
CA ASP A 66 -1.79 -12.70 3.28
C ASP A 66 -0.64 -11.87 3.90
N LYS A 67 -0.94 -10.68 4.44
CA LYS A 67 0.05 -9.78 5.07
C LYS A 67 -0.51 -9.21 6.39
N PRO A 68 -0.63 -10.05 7.44
CA PRO A 68 -1.23 -9.65 8.71
C PRO A 68 -0.40 -8.60 9.47
N ASP A 69 0.87 -8.45 9.12
CA ASP A 69 1.83 -7.48 9.64
C ASP A 69 1.71 -6.09 8.98
N ARG A 70 0.79 -5.91 8.03
CA ARG A 70 0.59 -4.67 7.30
C ARG A 70 -0.85 -4.17 7.42
N VAL A 71 -0.99 -2.88 7.65
CA VAL A 71 -2.24 -2.14 7.48
C VAL A 71 -2.00 -0.97 6.56
N THR A 72 -2.92 -0.76 5.61
CA THR A 72 -2.93 0.42 4.75
C THR A 72 -4.15 1.26 5.09
N ILE A 73 -3.93 2.51 5.47
CA ILE A 73 -4.96 3.49 5.82
C ILE A 73 -5.02 4.54 4.71
N ILE A 74 -6.23 4.89 4.27
CA ILE A 74 -6.48 5.76 3.13
C ILE A 74 -7.47 6.85 3.51
N TRP A 75 -7.09 8.10 3.24
CA TRP A 75 -8.01 9.23 3.34
C TRP A 75 -8.58 9.54 1.98
N THR A 76 -9.90 9.72 1.90
CA THR A 76 -10.60 10.13 0.69
C THR A 76 -10.93 11.62 0.76
N GLU A 77 -10.76 12.30 -0.36
CA GLU A 77 -11.21 13.67 -0.59
C GLU A 77 -12.40 13.66 -1.57
N ASP A 78 -13.09 14.79 -1.67
CA ASP A 78 -14.30 14.96 -2.50
C ASP A 78 -14.14 14.51 -3.96
N MET A 79 -12.91 14.48 -4.48
CA MET A 79 -12.57 14.13 -5.87
C MET A 79 -11.62 12.91 -6.00
N GLY A 80 -11.40 12.12 -4.94
CA GLY A 80 -10.62 10.87 -4.99
C GLY A 80 -9.77 10.61 -3.74
N ALA A 81 -8.95 9.54 -3.74
CA ALA A 81 -8.11 9.26 -2.56
C ALA A 81 -7.00 10.33 -2.38
N GLY A 82 -7.00 10.99 -1.22
CA GLY A 82 -6.11 12.08 -0.83
C GLY A 82 -4.77 11.54 -0.35
N GLY A 83 -4.77 10.80 0.75
CA GLY A 83 -3.55 10.29 1.41
C GLY A 83 -3.53 8.80 1.65
N ARG A 84 -2.31 8.26 1.79
CA ARG A 84 -2.06 6.86 2.14
C ARG A 84 -1.05 6.79 3.28
N LEU A 85 -1.31 5.91 4.23
CA LEU A 85 -0.40 5.51 5.28
C LEU A 85 -0.30 3.99 5.28
N ASP A 86 0.92 3.47 5.17
CA ASP A 86 1.20 2.07 5.44
C ASP A 86 1.86 1.97 6.82
N LEU A 87 1.27 1.14 7.66
CA LEU A 87 1.81 0.71 8.94
C LEU A 87 2.30 -0.73 8.77
N ILE A 88 3.60 -0.96 8.95
CA ILE A 88 4.22 -2.28 8.75
C ILE A 88 4.92 -2.68 10.05
N GLN A 89 4.36 -3.66 10.76
CA GLN A 89 4.93 -4.19 11.97
C GLN A 89 6.09 -5.13 11.62
N ARG A 90 7.33 -4.77 12.00
CA ARG A 90 8.51 -5.62 11.88
C ARG A 90 9.11 -5.85 13.25
N ASP A 91 9.03 -7.08 13.73
CA ASP A 91 9.47 -7.45 15.08
C ASP A 91 8.87 -6.50 16.14
N ALA A 92 9.71 -5.83 16.92
CA ALA A 92 9.31 -4.88 17.96
C ALA A 92 9.13 -3.44 17.45
N MET A 93 9.17 -3.21 16.13
CA MET A 93 9.21 -1.88 15.53
C MET A 93 8.09 -1.71 14.51
N LEU A 94 7.55 -0.50 14.42
CA LEU A 94 6.56 -0.14 13.43
C LEU A 94 7.19 0.77 12.38
N GLU A 95 7.26 0.31 11.13
CA GLU A 95 7.59 1.18 10.00
C GLU A 95 6.34 1.98 9.62
N VAL A 96 6.50 3.30 9.54
CA VAL A 96 5.44 4.24 9.20
C VAL A 96 5.80 4.90 7.88
N ARG A 97 5.02 4.60 6.83
CA ARG A 97 5.21 5.17 5.49
C ARG A 97 3.98 5.93 5.04
N GLY A 98 4.13 7.22 4.79
CA GLY A 98 3.04 8.10 4.42
C GLY A 98 3.28 8.79 3.08
N TRP A 99 2.24 8.85 2.25
CA TRP A 99 2.22 9.56 0.98
C TRP A 99 1.06 10.53 0.93
N SER A 100 1.38 11.79 0.66
CA SER A 100 0.43 12.88 0.37
C SER A 100 -0.62 13.14 1.43
N ARG A 101 -0.59 14.32 2.05
CA ARG A 101 -1.70 14.83 2.90
C ARG A 101 -2.11 13.85 4.00
N VAL A 102 -1.16 13.05 4.46
CA VAL A 102 -1.37 12.19 5.61
C VAL A 102 -1.40 13.11 6.85
N PRO A 103 -2.37 12.95 7.76
CA PRO A 103 -2.52 13.92 8.85
C PRO A 103 -1.27 14.02 9.73
N LYS A 104 -0.89 15.25 10.08
CA LYS A 104 0.26 15.50 10.96
C LYS A 104 0.12 14.84 12.33
N ALA A 105 -1.11 14.54 12.75
CA ALA A 105 -1.41 13.81 13.98
C ALA A 105 -0.78 12.41 14.05
N ILE A 106 -0.32 11.86 12.92
CA ILE A 106 0.33 10.55 12.89
C ILE A 106 1.58 10.52 13.77
N THR A 107 2.36 11.61 13.85
CA THR A 107 3.53 11.63 14.75
C THR A 107 3.15 11.69 16.23
N THR A 108 1.91 12.06 16.56
CA THR A 108 1.37 11.93 17.92
C THR A 108 1.01 10.49 18.22
N CYS A 109 0.37 9.79 17.28
CA CYS A 109 -0.04 8.40 17.44
C CYS A 109 1.14 7.41 17.33
N ALA A 110 2.09 7.68 16.44
CA ALA A 110 3.30 6.90 16.21
C ALA A 110 4.52 7.83 16.28
N PRO A 111 5.02 8.15 17.49
CA PRO A 111 6.19 9.00 17.62
C PRO A 111 7.42 8.39 16.95
N PRO A 112 8.20 9.15 16.16
CA PRO A 112 9.42 8.66 15.55
C PRO A 112 10.48 8.36 16.62
N ILE A 113 11.27 7.32 16.37
CA ILE A 113 12.46 7.03 17.16
C ILE A 113 13.60 7.86 16.57
N ASN A 114 14.15 8.76 17.39
CA ASN A 114 15.38 9.48 17.08
C ASN A 114 16.59 8.54 17.08
#